data_AF-A0AAD4S6Z0-F1
#
_entry.id   AF-A0AAD4S6Z0-F1
#
_cell.length_a   1.000
_cell.length_b   1.000
_cell.length_c   1.000
_cell.angle_alpha   90.00
_cell.angle_beta   90.00
_cell.angle_gamma   90.00
#
_symmetry.space_group_name_H-M   'P 1'
#
loop_
_entity.id
_entity.type
_entity.pdbx_description
1 polymer ?
#
loop_
_entity_poly.entity_id
_entity_poly.type
_entity_poly.pdbx_seq_one_letter_code
_entity_poly.pdbx_strand_id
1 'polypeptide(L)'
;MSLTRGRSPGFFAIITCLFVSLGTASAWRSICVPGDIYLDSTGRAPLPPGTTCTYCTDWCDAQCSILGLPQVDYGCRRETNNDIKCRCCCGSSPPSPSSPPSLPRPPPAPQAESEFHGGYPHEYNICTAGQTYLVLVHTNGTECIRESKCEQGCKDIELSMARKECVAGGYTYPPPATYTWREQCCCKTPSPPPPSPPPPCTPSCPIEFTMQVPGGQKPCKYVLSPGPSVSATPDDDSGSLLFPAIYSE
;
A
#
# COMPACT_ATOMS: atom_id res chain seq x y z
N MET A 1 52.00 -11.36 51.44
CA MET A 1 50.82 -10.68 52.01
C MET A 1 50.20 -9.88 50.88
N SER A 2 49.07 -10.36 50.32
CA SER A 2 47.72 -9.76 50.45
C SER A 2 47.67 -8.26 50.14
N LEU A 3 46.76 -7.70 49.33
CA LEU A 3 45.55 -8.18 48.64
C LEU A 3 45.09 -7.04 47.69
N THR A 4 44.49 -7.43 46.55
CA THR A 4 43.37 -6.80 45.79
C THR A 4 43.40 -5.33 45.32
N ARG A 5 43.02 -5.12 44.04
CA ARG A 5 41.72 -4.52 43.67
C ARG A 5 41.46 -4.68 42.16
N GLY A 6 40.40 -5.41 41.81
CA GLY A 6 39.96 -5.57 40.42
C GLY A 6 39.21 -4.35 39.90
N ARG A 7 39.11 -4.24 38.57
CA ARG A 7 37.99 -3.57 37.91
C ARG A 7 37.73 -4.18 36.52
N SER A 8 36.46 -4.53 36.35
CA SER A 8 35.78 -5.28 35.29
C SER A 8 36.15 -4.93 33.85
N PRO A 9 36.08 -5.89 32.90
CA PRO A 9 36.03 -5.59 31.47
C PRO A 9 34.66 -4.99 31.17
N GLY A 10 34.62 -3.67 30.94
CA GLY A 10 33.43 -2.99 30.45
C GLY A 10 33.18 -3.41 29.02
N PHE A 11 32.09 -4.14 28.81
CA PHE A 11 31.49 -4.43 27.51
C PHE A 11 31.52 -3.17 26.63
N PHE A 12 32.28 -3.22 25.53
CA PHE A 12 32.07 -2.30 24.41
C PHE A 12 30.71 -2.64 23.81
N ALA A 13 29.66 -2.01 24.34
CA ALA A 13 28.35 -1.98 23.71
C ALA A 13 28.52 -1.31 22.34
N ILE A 14 28.53 -2.13 21.30
CA ILE A 14 28.36 -1.71 19.92
C ILE A 14 26.98 -1.08 19.89
N ILE A 15 26.92 0.26 19.97
CA ILE A 15 25.71 1.01 19.65
C ILE A 15 25.54 0.84 18.15
N THR A 16 24.78 -0.18 17.78
CA THR A 16 24.18 -0.32 16.47
C THR A 16 23.36 0.96 16.28
N CYS A 17 23.92 1.92 15.54
CA CYS A 17 23.10 2.95 14.91
C CYS A 17 22.18 2.22 13.95
N LEU A 18 21.02 1.79 14.47
CA LEU A 18 19.79 1.66 13.71
C LEU A 18 19.52 3.07 13.17
N PHE A 19 20.21 3.41 12.08
CA PHE A 19 19.69 4.38 11.15
C PHE A 19 18.38 3.78 10.69
N VAL A 20 17.32 4.15 11.42
CA VAL A 20 15.96 4.20 10.93
C VAL A 20 16.13 4.71 9.53
N SER A 21 15.86 3.83 8.56
CA SER A 21 15.70 4.23 7.19
C SER A 21 14.50 5.16 7.23
N LEU A 22 14.72 6.44 7.53
CA LEU A 22 13.89 7.52 7.05
C LEU A 22 14.05 7.40 5.55
N GLY A 23 13.28 6.47 4.97
CA GLY A 23 12.88 6.57 3.59
C GLY A 23 12.36 7.99 3.50
N THR A 24 13.09 8.82 2.77
CA THR A 24 12.70 10.18 2.46
C THR A 24 11.25 10.08 2.05
N ALA A 25 10.35 10.47 2.96
CA ALA A 25 8.95 10.44 2.69
C ALA A 25 8.79 11.53 1.65
N SER A 26 8.66 11.10 0.39
CA SER A 26 8.50 12.01 -0.73
C SER A 26 7.41 13.01 -0.35
N ALA A 27 7.64 14.31 -0.52
CA ALA A 27 6.81 15.35 0.07
C ALA A 27 5.34 15.32 -0.40
N TRP A 28 4.98 14.49 -1.39
CA TRP A 28 3.62 14.22 -1.80
C TRP A 28 2.89 13.14 -1.01
N ARG A 29 3.62 12.25 -0.32
CA ARG A 29 3.02 11.22 0.55
C ARG A 29 2.22 11.82 1.70
N SER A 30 2.37 13.12 1.98
CA SER A 30 1.57 13.82 2.97
C SER A 30 0.16 14.17 2.49
N ILE A 31 -0.09 14.28 1.17
CA ILE A 31 -1.42 14.62 0.64
C ILE A 31 -2.13 13.48 -0.09
N CYS A 32 -1.39 12.50 -0.61
CA CYS A 32 -1.96 11.36 -1.30
C CYS A 32 -1.68 10.05 -0.59
N VAL A 33 -2.71 9.20 -0.50
CA VAL A 33 -2.53 7.80 -0.11
C VAL A 33 -2.06 6.98 -1.32
N PRO A 34 -1.40 5.83 -1.11
CA PRO A 34 -1.02 4.94 -2.21
C PRO A 34 -2.22 4.55 -3.08
N GLY A 35 -2.08 4.72 -4.39
CA GLY A 35 -3.14 4.45 -5.37
C GLY A 35 -3.91 5.69 -5.84
N ASP A 36 -3.87 6.78 -5.08
CA ASP A 36 -4.32 8.09 -5.57
C ASP A 36 -3.27 8.70 -6.51
N ILE A 37 -3.70 9.61 -7.37
CA ILE A 37 -2.86 10.29 -8.37
C ILE A 37 -2.41 11.62 -7.80
N TYR A 38 -1.09 11.80 -7.78
CA TYR A 38 -0.49 13.05 -7.36
C TYR A 38 -0.02 13.86 -8.56
N LEU A 39 -0.41 15.13 -8.61
CA LEU A 39 0.06 16.11 -9.57
C LEU A 39 0.79 17.25 -8.85
N ASP A 40 1.95 17.60 -9.38
CA ASP A 40 2.72 18.79 -8.97
C ASP A 40 2.79 19.77 -10.13
N SER A 41 2.49 21.03 -9.87
CA SER A 41 2.61 22.08 -10.86
C SER A 41 3.25 23.34 -10.31
N THR A 42 4.06 23.95 -11.17
CA THR A 42 4.64 25.28 -10.95
C THR A 42 4.06 26.26 -11.97
N GLY A 43 3.92 27.54 -11.61
CA GLY A 43 3.42 28.58 -12.49
C GLY A 43 4.56 29.48 -12.94
N ARG A 44 5.00 29.42 -14.19
CA ARG A 44 6.10 30.29 -14.62
C ARG A 44 5.69 31.76 -14.54
N ALA A 45 6.50 32.56 -13.86
CA ALA A 45 6.31 34.00 -13.85
C ALA A 45 6.39 34.58 -15.28
N PRO A 46 5.66 35.68 -15.57
CA PRO A 46 4.77 36.39 -14.65
C PRO A 46 3.34 35.83 -14.66
N LEU A 47 2.83 35.45 -13.47
CA LEU A 47 1.42 35.14 -13.28
C LEU A 47 0.54 36.40 -13.42
N PRO A 48 -0.73 36.26 -13.82
CA PRO A 48 -1.67 37.37 -13.84
C PRO A 48 -1.76 38.06 -12.46
N PRO A 49 -1.85 39.41 -12.41
CA PRO A 49 -2.01 40.13 -11.15
C PRO A 49 -3.23 39.64 -10.38
N GLY A 50 -3.09 39.44 -9.07
CA GLY A 50 -4.18 38.97 -8.22
C GLY A 50 -4.36 37.44 -8.18
N THR A 51 -3.47 36.65 -8.81
CA THR A 51 -3.50 35.19 -8.70
C THR A 51 -3.35 34.76 -7.25
N THR A 52 -4.34 34.03 -6.72
CA THR A 52 -4.36 33.53 -5.33
C THR A 52 -4.38 32.01 -5.28
N CYS A 53 -4.33 31.44 -4.08
CA CYS A 53 -4.43 29.99 -3.90
C CYS A 53 -5.76 29.37 -4.35
N THR A 54 -6.80 30.18 -4.60
CA THR A 54 -8.02 29.70 -5.27
C THR A 54 -7.70 29.08 -6.64
N TYR A 55 -6.68 29.60 -7.33
CA TYR A 55 -6.20 29.04 -8.57
C TYR A 55 -5.80 27.55 -8.44
N CYS A 56 -5.09 27.18 -7.37
CA CYS A 56 -4.69 25.79 -7.17
C CYS A 56 -5.88 24.87 -6.87
N THR A 57 -6.91 25.40 -6.20
CA THR A 57 -8.17 24.67 -5.97
C THR A 57 -8.88 24.40 -7.29
N ASP A 58 -9.13 25.45 -8.08
CA ASP A 58 -9.82 25.33 -9.38
C ASP A 58 -9.02 24.47 -10.37
N TRP A 59 -7.70 24.62 -10.36
CA TRP A 59 -6.79 23.80 -11.14
C TRP A 59 -6.88 22.32 -10.75
N CYS A 60 -6.85 22.02 -9.45
CA CYS A 60 -6.90 20.64 -8.97
C CYS A 60 -8.23 19.98 -9.34
N ASP A 61 -9.35 20.66 -9.12
CA ASP A 61 -10.68 20.19 -9.48
C ASP A 61 -10.78 19.90 -10.99
N ALA A 62 -10.27 20.80 -11.82
CA ALA A 62 -10.23 20.62 -13.27
C ALA A 62 -9.35 19.43 -13.69
N GLN A 63 -8.16 19.26 -13.10
CA GLN A 63 -7.29 18.13 -13.41
C GLN A 63 -7.93 16.80 -12.98
N CYS A 64 -8.47 16.71 -11.77
CA CYS A 64 -9.14 15.50 -11.31
C CYS A 64 -10.35 15.15 -12.19
N SER A 65 -11.13 16.16 -12.59
CA SER A 65 -12.25 16.00 -13.52
C SER A 65 -11.82 15.44 -14.88
N ILE A 66 -10.70 15.91 -15.45
CA ILE A 66 -10.13 15.38 -16.70
C ILE A 66 -9.77 13.89 -16.56
N LEU A 67 -9.25 13.49 -15.40
CA LEU A 67 -8.90 12.11 -15.08
C LEU A 67 -10.13 11.24 -14.76
N GLY A 68 -11.31 11.85 -14.59
CA GLY A 68 -12.52 11.16 -14.15
C GLY A 68 -12.48 10.74 -12.68
N LEU A 69 -11.76 11.48 -11.84
CA LEU A 69 -11.59 11.22 -10.41
C LEU A 69 -12.05 12.44 -9.60
N PRO A 70 -12.53 12.26 -8.36
CA PRO A 70 -12.80 13.40 -7.49
C PRO A 70 -11.50 13.96 -6.91
N GLN A 71 -11.52 15.26 -6.60
CA GLN A 71 -10.47 15.91 -5.83
C GLN A 71 -10.50 15.42 -4.37
N VAL A 72 -9.37 14.90 -3.89
CA VAL A 72 -9.18 14.41 -2.52
C VAL A 72 -8.56 15.48 -1.63
N ASP A 73 -7.49 16.11 -2.11
CA ASP A 73 -6.77 17.17 -1.39
C ASP A 73 -5.95 18.04 -2.34
N TYR A 74 -5.55 19.23 -1.89
CA TYR A 74 -4.71 20.15 -2.66
C TYR A 74 -3.78 20.96 -1.78
N GLY A 75 -2.64 21.36 -2.34
CA GLY A 75 -1.67 22.24 -1.72
C GLY A 75 -1.47 23.50 -2.56
N CYS A 76 -1.26 24.64 -1.90
CA CYS A 76 -0.89 25.88 -2.56
C CYS A 76 0.25 26.58 -1.82
N ARG A 77 1.22 27.08 -2.59
CA ARG A 77 2.24 27.99 -2.09
C ARG A 77 2.49 29.12 -3.09
N ARG A 78 2.42 30.35 -2.61
CA ARG A 78 2.84 31.54 -3.36
C ARG A 78 4.30 31.84 -3.06
N GLU A 79 5.12 31.99 -4.08
CA GLU A 79 6.51 32.42 -3.92
C GLU A 79 6.65 33.93 -4.15
N THR A 80 7.73 34.50 -3.60
CA THR A 80 8.04 35.94 -3.62
C THR A 80 8.22 36.51 -5.03
N ASN A 81 8.49 35.64 -6.02
CA ASN A 81 8.76 36.00 -7.42
C ASN A 81 7.50 36.01 -8.32
N ASN A 82 6.30 36.14 -7.74
CA ASN A 82 5.02 35.97 -8.46
C ASN A 82 4.90 34.60 -9.17
N ASP A 83 5.39 33.55 -8.51
CA ASP A 83 5.18 32.14 -8.88
C ASP A 83 4.17 31.52 -7.90
N ILE A 84 3.47 30.49 -8.36
CA ILE A 84 2.53 29.70 -7.57
C ILE A 84 2.82 28.23 -7.81
N LYS A 85 3.02 27.51 -6.71
CA LYS A 85 3.13 26.06 -6.72
C LYS A 85 1.83 25.46 -6.26
N CYS A 86 1.29 24.57 -7.08
CA CYS A 86 0.06 23.85 -6.81
C CYS A 86 0.36 22.36 -6.71
N ARG A 87 -0.30 21.70 -5.76
CA ARG A 87 -0.28 20.25 -5.60
C ARG A 87 -1.69 19.75 -5.57
N CYS A 88 -1.90 18.58 -6.14
CA CYS A 88 -3.23 18.04 -6.28
C CYS A 88 -3.21 16.54 -6.06
N CYS A 89 -4.20 16.07 -5.30
CA CYS A 89 -4.48 14.66 -5.12
C CYS A 89 -5.84 14.30 -5.71
N CYS A 90 -5.86 13.40 -6.69
CA CYS A 90 -7.07 12.89 -7.32
C CYS A 90 -7.22 11.40 -7.03
N GLY A 91 -8.37 10.96 -6.53
CA GLY A 91 -8.50 9.56 -6.13
C GLY A 91 -9.91 9.16 -5.76
N SER A 92 -10.22 7.88 -5.93
CA SER A 92 -11.53 7.31 -5.57
C SER A 92 -11.62 6.91 -4.10
N SER A 93 -10.57 7.15 -3.32
CA SER A 93 -10.51 6.81 -1.90
C SER A 93 -11.65 7.51 -1.15
N PRO A 94 -12.60 6.76 -0.54
CA PRO A 94 -13.60 7.40 0.31
C PRO A 94 -12.89 8.08 1.49
N PRO A 95 -13.37 9.24 1.98
CA PRO A 95 -12.93 9.70 3.30
C PRO A 95 -13.20 8.55 4.28
N SER A 96 -12.21 8.23 5.11
CA SER A 96 -12.18 7.07 5.99
C SER A 96 -13.57 6.74 6.60
N PRO A 97 -14.03 5.48 6.61
CA PRO A 97 -15.41 5.08 6.94
C PRO A 97 -15.89 5.41 8.37
N SER A 98 -15.03 6.02 9.19
CA SER A 98 -15.37 6.54 10.52
C SER A 98 -15.77 8.03 10.54
N SER A 99 -15.94 8.67 9.38
CA SER A 99 -16.20 10.11 9.30
C SER A 99 -17.70 10.41 9.18
N PRO A 100 -18.29 11.27 10.04
CA PRO A 100 -19.66 11.76 9.87
C PRO A 100 -19.80 12.57 8.57
N PRO A 101 -21.04 12.80 8.06
CA PRO A 101 -21.27 13.50 6.79
C PRO A 101 -20.47 14.80 6.73
N SER A 102 -19.62 14.94 5.71
CA SER A 102 -18.65 16.02 5.59
C SER A 102 -19.35 17.38 5.58
N LEU A 103 -19.19 18.13 6.68
CA LEU A 103 -19.30 19.59 6.67
C LEU A 103 -18.36 20.16 5.59
N PRO A 104 -18.59 21.40 5.09
CA PRO A 104 -17.66 22.06 4.19
C PRO A 104 -16.24 21.97 4.76
N ARG A 105 -15.32 21.34 4.00
CA ARG A 105 -13.96 21.12 4.46
C ARG A 105 -13.32 22.49 4.74
N PRO A 106 -12.69 22.69 5.91
CA PRO A 106 -11.90 23.89 6.13
C PRO A 106 -10.82 24.00 5.05
N PRO A 107 -10.40 25.22 4.66
CA PRO A 107 -9.28 25.38 3.75
C PRO A 107 -8.06 24.60 4.28
N PRO A 108 -7.27 23.96 3.40
CA PRO A 108 -6.09 23.21 3.81
C PRO A 108 -5.20 24.08 4.68
N ALA A 109 -4.64 23.49 5.74
CA ALA A 109 -3.65 24.18 6.56
C ALA A 109 -2.52 24.67 5.64
N PRO A 110 -1.92 25.85 5.92
CA PRO A 110 -0.74 26.31 5.20
C PRO A 110 0.33 25.21 5.23
N GLN A 111 0.59 24.62 4.08
CA GLN A 111 1.57 23.56 3.94
C GLN A 111 2.97 24.11 4.20
N ALA A 112 3.80 23.33 4.88
CA ALA A 112 5.11 23.80 5.31
C ALA A 112 5.98 24.07 4.08
N GLU A 113 6.81 25.11 4.14
CA GLU A 113 7.71 25.48 3.05
C GLU A 113 8.54 24.28 2.56
N SER A 114 9.02 23.46 3.50
CA SER A 114 9.78 22.23 3.24
C SER A 114 9.03 21.24 2.35
N GLU A 115 7.70 21.24 2.37
CA GLU A 115 6.92 20.32 1.54
C GLU A 115 7.07 20.69 0.06
N PHE A 116 7.08 21.99 -0.31
CA PHE A 116 7.20 22.46 -1.70
C PHE A 116 8.63 22.54 -2.25
N HIS A 117 9.62 22.16 -1.45
CA HIS A 117 11.01 22.10 -1.85
C HIS A 117 11.35 20.67 -2.28
N GLY A 118 11.80 20.51 -3.53
CA GLY A 118 12.09 19.19 -4.07
C GLY A 118 12.02 19.12 -5.60
N GLY A 119 12.33 17.93 -6.11
CA GLY A 119 12.12 17.57 -7.51
C GLY A 119 10.65 17.26 -7.81
N TYR A 120 10.35 16.94 -9.08
CA TYR A 120 9.02 16.49 -9.46
C TYR A 120 8.69 15.11 -8.87
N PRO A 121 7.40 14.75 -8.75
CA PRO A 121 7.00 13.51 -8.09
C PRO A 121 7.52 12.23 -8.73
N HIS A 122 7.91 12.30 -10.00
CA HIS A 122 8.46 11.16 -10.71
C HIS A 122 9.97 11.00 -10.54
N GLU A 123 10.63 11.87 -9.76
CA GLU A 123 12.07 11.80 -9.49
C GLU A 123 12.41 10.98 -8.24
N TYR A 124 11.41 10.57 -7.45
CA TYR A 124 11.66 9.87 -6.19
C TYR A 124 11.21 8.42 -6.28
N ASN A 125 12.05 7.53 -5.79
CA ASN A 125 11.77 6.11 -5.72
C ASN A 125 10.67 5.81 -4.68
N ILE A 126 9.52 5.32 -5.16
CA ILE A 126 8.38 4.97 -4.30
C ILE A 126 8.48 3.55 -3.70
N CYS A 127 9.49 2.76 -4.09
CA CYS A 127 9.59 1.35 -3.75
C CYS A 127 10.26 1.12 -2.40
N THR A 128 9.93 -0.02 -1.80
CA THR A 128 10.56 -0.48 -0.55
C THR A 128 11.87 -1.20 -0.83
N ALA A 129 12.66 -1.44 0.21
CA ALA A 129 13.85 -2.26 0.11
C ALA A 129 13.54 -3.64 -0.51
N GLY A 130 14.43 -4.13 -1.38
CA GLY A 130 14.26 -5.40 -2.10
C GLY A 130 13.34 -5.35 -3.32
N GLN A 131 12.86 -4.17 -3.71
CA GLN A 131 12.10 -3.96 -4.95
C GLN A 131 12.95 -3.22 -5.99
N THR A 132 12.71 -3.52 -7.27
CA THR A 132 13.28 -2.80 -8.41
C THR A 132 12.32 -1.71 -8.84
N TYR A 133 12.82 -0.48 -8.96
CA TYR A 133 12.05 0.68 -9.39
C TYR A 133 12.16 0.88 -10.91
N LEU A 134 11.02 1.01 -11.58
CA LEU A 134 10.93 1.38 -12.99
C LEU A 134 10.08 2.64 -13.14
N VAL A 135 10.39 3.43 -14.16
CA VAL A 135 9.63 4.64 -14.51
C VAL A 135 9.30 4.61 -15.97
N LEU A 136 8.01 4.64 -16.30
CA LEU A 136 7.49 4.55 -17.65
C LEU A 136 6.79 5.87 -18.01
N VAL A 137 6.93 6.30 -19.27
CA VAL A 137 6.38 7.57 -19.74
C VAL A 137 5.01 7.35 -20.39
N HIS A 138 4.11 8.29 -20.15
CA HIS A 138 2.77 8.32 -20.75
C HIS A 138 2.52 9.65 -21.43
N THR A 139 1.65 9.64 -22.45
CA THR A 139 1.31 10.85 -23.21
C THR A 139 0.43 11.79 -22.39
N ASN A 140 -0.46 11.22 -21.57
CA ASN A 140 -1.37 11.95 -20.71
C ASN A 140 -1.78 11.11 -19.49
N GLY A 141 -2.49 11.74 -18.54
CA GLY A 141 -2.90 11.08 -17.31
C GLY A 141 -3.93 9.97 -17.49
N THR A 142 -4.82 10.11 -18.49
CA THR A 142 -5.83 9.08 -18.78
C THR A 142 -5.18 7.78 -19.28
N GLU A 143 -4.16 7.88 -20.14
CA GLU A 143 -3.33 6.75 -20.59
C GLU A 143 -2.62 6.12 -19.39
N CYS A 144 -2.00 6.93 -18.52
CA CYS A 144 -1.32 6.43 -17.32
C CYS A 144 -2.25 5.57 -16.45
N ILE A 145 -3.49 6.02 -16.23
CA ILE A 145 -4.47 5.31 -15.39
C ILE A 145 -4.97 4.02 -16.07
N ARG A 146 -5.34 4.10 -17.35
CA ARG A 146 -6.10 3.05 -18.03
C ARG A 146 -5.22 2.03 -18.74
N GLU A 147 -4.05 2.45 -19.19
CA GLU A 147 -3.12 1.68 -20.02
C GLU A 147 -1.81 1.45 -19.27
N SER A 148 -1.93 0.89 -18.06
CA SER A 148 -0.79 0.52 -17.22
C SER A 148 0.25 -0.31 -17.97
N LYS A 149 1.49 0.16 -17.94
CA LYS A 149 2.65 -0.53 -18.53
C LYS A 149 3.49 -1.24 -17.48
N CYS A 150 3.22 -1.04 -16.19
CA CYS A 150 3.99 -1.66 -15.11
C CYS A 150 3.96 -3.19 -15.11
N GLU A 151 2.81 -3.83 -15.38
CA GLU A 151 2.74 -5.29 -15.39
C GLU A 151 3.68 -5.89 -16.43
N GLN A 152 3.71 -5.32 -17.65
CA GLN A 152 4.59 -5.78 -18.71
C GLN A 152 6.05 -5.41 -18.42
N GLY A 153 6.31 -4.16 -18.01
CA GLY A 153 7.67 -3.70 -17.70
C GLY A 153 8.35 -4.52 -16.58
N CYS A 154 7.60 -4.96 -15.57
CA CYS A 154 8.14 -5.89 -14.57
C CYS A 154 8.40 -7.29 -15.13
N LYS A 155 7.51 -7.81 -15.99
CA LYS A 155 7.70 -9.13 -16.63
C LYS A 155 8.92 -9.17 -17.53
N ASP A 156 9.21 -8.09 -18.25
CA ASP A 156 10.37 -7.98 -19.15
C ASP A 156 11.72 -8.11 -18.42
N ILE A 157 11.73 -7.89 -17.10
CA ILE A 157 12.89 -8.10 -16.23
C ILE A 157 12.72 -9.29 -15.27
N GLU A 158 11.84 -10.23 -15.61
CA GLU A 158 11.57 -11.47 -14.84
C GLU A 158 11.08 -11.22 -13.39
N LEU A 159 10.45 -10.07 -13.15
CA LEU A 159 9.87 -9.72 -11.86
C LEU A 159 8.33 -9.62 -11.94
N SER A 160 7.68 -9.67 -10.78
CA SER A 160 6.24 -9.41 -10.63
C SER A 160 5.99 -7.98 -10.16
N MET A 161 4.96 -7.33 -10.70
CA MET A 161 4.53 -6.02 -10.23
C MET A 161 4.06 -6.10 -8.77
N ALA A 162 4.61 -5.25 -7.91
CA ALA A 162 4.27 -5.12 -6.50
C ALA A 162 3.42 -3.87 -6.22
N ARG A 163 3.70 -2.77 -6.91
CA ARG A 163 2.99 -1.48 -6.76
C ARG A 163 3.14 -0.69 -8.06
N LYS A 164 2.14 0.12 -8.37
CA LYS A 164 2.23 1.15 -9.41
C LYS A 164 1.58 2.44 -8.94
N GLU A 165 2.10 3.58 -9.39
CA GLU A 165 1.51 4.90 -9.14
C GLU A 165 1.67 5.80 -10.37
N CYS A 166 0.58 6.50 -10.73
CA CYS A 166 0.62 7.52 -11.76
C CYS A 166 0.84 8.89 -11.11
N VAL A 167 1.83 9.62 -11.63
CA VAL A 167 2.15 10.96 -11.16
C VAL A 167 2.41 11.90 -12.33
N ALA A 168 2.20 13.20 -12.09
CA ALA A 168 2.50 14.24 -13.06
C ALA A 168 3.29 15.38 -12.42
N GLY A 169 4.23 15.93 -13.18
CA GLY A 169 4.96 17.15 -12.82
C GLY A 169 5.05 18.09 -14.02
N GLY A 170 4.84 19.39 -13.81
CA GLY A 170 5.07 20.36 -14.89
C GLY A 170 4.57 21.77 -14.63
N TYR A 171 4.14 22.44 -15.70
CA TYR A 171 3.75 23.85 -15.69
C TYR A 171 2.28 24.02 -16.03
N THR A 172 1.56 24.70 -15.16
CA THR A 172 0.15 25.06 -15.38
C THR A 172 -0.01 26.43 -16.04
N TYR A 173 1.05 27.24 -16.06
CA TYR A 173 1.07 28.57 -16.66
C TYR A 173 2.43 28.92 -17.31
N PRO A 174 2.44 29.68 -18.44
CA PRO A 174 1.28 30.10 -19.23
C PRO A 174 0.63 28.92 -19.99
N PRO A 175 -0.65 29.01 -20.35
CA PRO A 175 -1.31 27.98 -21.15
C PRO A 175 -0.66 27.88 -22.55
N PRO A 176 -0.64 26.69 -23.17
CA PRO A 176 -1.20 25.44 -22.68
C PRO A 176 -0.37 24.82 -21.53
N ALA A 177 -1.05 24.20 -20.58
CA ALA A 177 -0.38 23.49 -19.50
C ALA A 177 0.43 22.31 -20.06
N THR A 178 1.62 22.09 -19.52
CA THR A 178 2.53 21.02 -19.94
C THR A 178 2.89 20.15 -18.75
N TYR A 179 2.52 18.86 -18.83
CA TYR A 179 2.79 17.90 -17.77
C TYR A 179 3.58 16.73 -18.33
N THR A 180 4.58 16.29 -17.56
CA THR A 180 5.24 15.01 -17.80
C THR A 180 4.54 13.96 -16.94
N TRP A 181 3.81 13.07 -17.60
CA TRP A 181 3.13 11.95 -16.97
C TRP A 181 4.06 10.75 -16.88
N ARG A 182 4.21 10.21 -15.66
CA ARG A 182 5.01 9.02 -15.41
C ARG A 182 4.24 8.01 -14.58
N GLU A 183 4.41 6.76 -14.96
CA GLU A 183 3.97 5.61 -14.20
C GLU A 183 5.18 5.03 -13.48
N GLN A 184 5.11 5.02 -12.15
CA GLN A 184 6.15 4.53 -11.27
C GLN A 184 5.82 3.10 -10.86
N CYS A 185 6.70 2.16 -11.17
CA CYS A 185 6.50 0.73 -10.90
C CYS A 185 7.48 0.25 -9.85
N CYS A 186 6.99 -0.58 -8.94
CA CYS A 186 7.82 -1.39 -8.06
C CYS A 186 7.66 -2.84 -8.44
N CYS A 187 8.76 -3.48 -8.84
CA CYS A 187 8.81 -4.88 -9.20
C CYS A 187 9.51 -5.67 -8.08
N LYS A 188 9.03 -6.88 -7.80
CA LYS A 188 9.63 -7.78 -6.81
C LYS A 188 9.79 -9.17 -7.39
N THR A 189 10.70 -9.95 -6.82
CA THR A 189 10.83 -11.36 -7.18
C THR A 189 9.47 -12.06 -7.00
N PRO A 190 9.02 -12.84 -8.00
CA PRO A 190 7.78 -13.59 -7.88
C PRO A 190 7.82 -14.45 -6.62
N SER A 191 6.74 -14.45 -5.83
CA SER A 191 6.63 -15.41 -4.74
C SER A 191 6.54 -16.81 -5.32
N PRO A 192 7.19 -17.83 -4.70
CA PRO A 192 7.05 -19.20 -5.15
C PRO A 192 5.56 -19.58 -5.18
N PRO A 193 5.13 -20.44 -6.12
CA PRO A 193 3.75 -20.90 -6.16
C PRO A 193 3.38 -21.51 -4.81
N PRO A 194 2.13 -21.31 -4.34
CA PRO A 194 1.67 -21.94 -3.11
C PRO A 194 1.90 -23.46 -3.20
N PRO A 195 2.27 -24.13 -2.10
CA PRO A 195 2.44 -25.57 -2.11
C PRO A 195 1.16 -26.23 -2.62
N SER A 196 1.31 -27.19 -3.53
CA SER A 196 0.18 -27.95 -4.04
C SER A 196 -0.64 -28.52 -2.87
N PRO A 197 -1.98 -28.46 -2.91
CA PRO A 197 -2.80 -29.11 -1.90
C PRO A 197 -2.44 -30.60 -1.84
N PRO A 198 -2.41 -31.21 -0.65
CA PRO A 198 -2.17 -32.64 -0.53
C PRO A 198 -3.18 -33.40 -1.40
N PRO A 199 -2.78 -34.52 -2.03
CA PRO A 199 -3.69 -35.31 -2.86
C PRO A 199 -4.91 -35.71 -2.04
N PRO A 200 -6.12 -35.72 -2.64
CA PRO A 200 -7.32 -36.20 -1.95
C PRO A 200 -7.05 -37.61 -1.44
N CYS A 201 -7.20 -37.80 -0.12
CA CYS A 201 -7.09 -39.12 0.48
C CYS A 201 -8.10 -40.04 -0.19
N THR A 202 -7.60 -41.02 -0.95
CA THR A 202 -8.39 -42.17 -1.38
C THR A 202 -8.84 -42.95 -0.12
N PRO A 203 -10.07 -43.51 -0.10
CA PRO A 203 -10.67 -44.12 1.10
C PRO A 203 -10.08 -45.49 1.47
N SER A 204 -8.78 -45.70 1.29
CA SER A 204 -8.10 -46.98 1.54
C SER A 204 -6.88 -46.90 2.45
N CYS A 205 -6.59 -45.75 3.06
CA CYS A 205 -5.60 -45.68 4.13
C CYS A 205 -6.23 -46.05 5.48
N PRO A 206 -5.80 -47.12 6.15
CA PRO A 206 -6.14 -47.31 7.55
C PRO A 206 -5.57 -46.13 8.34
N ILE A 207 -6.45 -45.41 9.04
CA ILE A 207 -6.06 -44.31 9.92
C ILE A 207 -5.25 -44.94 11.06
N GLU A 208 -3.93 -44.88 10.97
CA GLU A 208 -3.03 -45.35 12.01
C GLU A 208 -2.85 -44.21 13.04
N PHE A 209 -3.76 -44.14 14.02
CA PHE A 209 -3.63 -43.22 15.14
C PHE A 209 -2.51 -43.71 16.07
N THR A 210 -1.37 -42.99 16.07
CA THR A 210 -0.32 -43.22 17.06
C THR A 210 -0.51 -42.24 18.20
N MET A 211 -1.22 -42.67 19.25
CA MET A 211 -1.37 -41.88 20.46
C MET A 211 -0.14 -42.11 21.36
N GLN A 212 0.68 -41.07 21.57
CA GLN A 212 1.78 -41.15 22.53
C GLN A 212 1.23 -40.92 23.94
N VAL A 213 1.25 -41.97 24.76
CA VAL A 213 0.92 -41.89 26.19
C VAL A 213 2.18 -41.42 26.94
N PRO A 214 2.11 -40.37 27.77
CA PRO A 214 3.26 -39.94 28.56
C PRO A 214 3.54 -40.99 29.64
N GLY A 215 4.57 -41.80 29.43
CA GLY A 215 5.02 -42.78 30.41
C GLY A 215 5.42 -44.13 29.81
N GLY A 216 6.59 -44.19 29.16
CA GLY A 216 7.46 -45.38 29.07
C GLY A 216 6.90 -46.71 28.53
N GLN A 217 5.67 -46.79 28.04
CA GLN A 217 5.08 -48.03 27.51
C GLN A 217 5.14 -48.07 25.98
N LYS A 218 5.38 -49.28 25.46
CA LYS A 218 5.42 -49.55 24.01
C LYS A 218 4.07 -49.21 23.37
N PRO A 219 4.05 -48.58 22.18
CA PRO A 219 2.81 -48.20 21.51
C PRO A 219 1.94 -49.43 21.21
N CYS A 220 0.67 -49.38 21.62
CA CYS A 220 -0.33 -50.37 21.26
C CYS A 220 -0.89 -50.06 19.87
N LYS A 221 -0.95 -51.08 19.01
CA LYS A 221 -1.48 -50.98 17.64
C LYS A 221 -2.97 -51.28 17.66
N TYR A 222 -3.81 -50.30 17.31
CA TYR A 222 -5.25 -50.48 17.18
C TYR A 222 -5.66 -50.43 15.71
N VAL A 223 -6.44 -51.41 15.27
CA VAL A 223 -7.07 -51.43 13.95
C VAL A 223 -8.57 -51.23 14.18
N LEU A 224 -9.10 -50.10 13.71
CA LEU A 224 -10.54 -49.87 13.72
C LEU A 224 -11.15 -50.59 12.51
N SER A 225 -11.92 -51.65 12.77
CA SER A 225 -12.73 -52.31 11.74
C SER A 225 -13.84 -51.35 11.28
N PRO A 226 -14.06 -51.19 9.97
CA PRO A 226 -15.16 -50.39 9.46
C PRO A 226 -16.49 -51.03 9.88
N GLY A 227 -17.29 -50.29 10.64
CA GLY A 227 -18.65 -50.67 11.00
C GLY A 227 -19.58 -50.66 9.77
N PRO A 228 -20.70 -51.38 9.83
CA PRO A 228 -21.62 -51.51 8.70
C PRO A 228 -22.23 -50.16 8.34
N SER A 229 -22.11 -49.81 7.05
CA SER A 229 -22.71 -48.66 6.41
C SER A 229 -24.23 -48.77 6.44
N VAL A 230 -24.89 -47.90 7.23
CA VAL A 230 -26.34 -47.70 7.14
C VAL A 230 -26.60 -46.74 5.98
N SER A 231 -27.17 -47.26 4.90
CA SER A 231 -27.72 -46.48 3.81
C SER A 231 -29.01 -45.81 4.30
N ALA A 232 -28.99 -44.49 4.50
CA ALA A 232 -30.19 -43.70 4.73
C ALA A 232 -30.66 -43.08 3.41
N THR A 233 -31.81 -43.56 2.93
CA THR A 233 -32.65 -42.90 1.92
C THR A 233 -33.20 -41.58 2.47
N PRO A 234 -33.46 -40.57 1.62
CA PRO A 234 -34.03 -39.30 2.07
C PRO A 234 -35.55 -39.42 2.12
N ASP A 235 -36.13 -39.38 3.31
CA ASP A 235 -37.55 -39.08 3.50
C ASP A 235 -37.70 -37.76 4.26
N ASP A 236 -38.62 -36.98 3.72
CA ASP A 236 -39.16 -35.70 4.16
C ASP A 236 -39.72 -35.80 5.59
N ASP A 237 -39.37 -34.88 6.48
CA ASP A 237 -40.29 -34.16 7.38
C ASP A 237 -39.57 -33.50 8.59
N SER A 238 -39.81 -32.19 8.72
CA SER A 238 -39.85 -31.36 9.93
C SER A 238 -39.06 -31.78 11.19
N GLY A 239 -37.95 -31.09 11.45
CA GLY A 239 -37.21 -31.16 12.72
C GLY A 239 -36.78 -29.80 13.25
N SER A 240 -37.52 -29.28 14.24
CA SER A 240 -37.15 -28.11 15.03
C SER A 240 -35.75 -28.25 15.64
N LEU A 241 -34.90 -27.25 15.42
CA LEU A 241 -33.59 -27.12 16.07
C LEU A 241 -33.77 -26.74 17.55
N LEU A 242 -33.81 -27.75 18.42
CA LEU A 242 -33.56 -27.58 19.85
C LEU A 242 -32.07 -27.74 20.12
N PHE A 243 -31.41 -26.62 20.45
CA PHE A 243 -30.06 -26.61 21.01
C PHE A 243 -30.08 -27.14 22.45
N PRO A 244 -29.22 -28.11 22.83
CA PRO A 244 -28.88 -28.29 24.22
C PRO A 244 -27.77 -27.32 24.61
N ALA A 245 -28.09 -26.43 25.54
CA ALA A 245 -27.12 -25.65 26.29
C ALA A 245 -26.35 -26.58 27.25
N ILE A 246 -25.02 -26.57 27.17
CA ILE A 246 -24.15 -27.19 28.17
C ILE A 246 -23.88 -26.11 29.23
N TYR A 247 -24.44 -26.31 30.42
CA TYR A 247 -23.98 -25.64 31.64
C TYR A 247 -22.89 -26.50 32.29
N SER A 248 -21.80 -25.86 32.67
CA SER A 248 -20.80 -26.41 33.59
C SER A 248 -21.12 -25.96 35.01
N GLU A 249 -21.27 -26.92 35.92
CA GLU A 249 -20.79 -26.86 37.31
C GLU A 249 -20.09 -28.18 37.62
#